data_AF-A0A094DWJ6-F1
#
_entry.id   AF-A0A094DWJ6-F1
#
_cell.length_a   1.000
_cell.length_b   1.000
_cell.length_c   1.000
_cell.angle_alpha   90.00
_cell.angle_beta   90.00
_cell.angle_gamma   90.00
#
_symmetry.space_group_name_H-M   'P 1'
#
loop_
_entity.id
_entity.type
_entity.pdbx_description
1 polymer ?
#
loop_
_entity_poly.entity_id
_entity_poly.type
_entity_poly.pdbx_seq_one_letter_code
_entity_poly.pdbx_strand_id
1 'polypeptide(L)'
;MNFFIQVALTIGNQTNPIALENMPAQWNLFAFYTVWVTVELVFVYFFYIETKGPTLEEISRIFDGDDAIVAQVDYVDNEKNNQIETEITENDGRKEKV
;
A
#
# COMPACT_ATOMS: atom_id res chain seq x y z
N MET A 1 -10.92 12.51 5.48
CA MET A 1 -10.66 12.09 4.07
C MET A 1 -10.44 13.27 3.13
N ASN A 2 -11.35 14.25 3.03
CA ASN A 2 -11.27 15.30 1.99
C ASN A 2 -10.30 16.47 2.32
N PHE A 3 -10.04 16.76 3.60
CA PHE A 3 -9.20 17.88 4.02
C PHE A 3 -7.77 17.84 3.44
N PHE A 4 -7.08 16.70 3.51
CA PHE A 4 -5.70 16.57 3.00
C PHE A 4 -5.62 16.75 1.49
N ILE A 5 -6.59 16.21 0.76
CA ILE A 5 -6.69 16.37 -0.69
C ILE A 5 -6.86 17.86 -1.02
N GLN A 6 -7.73 18.56 -0.30
CA GLN A 6 -7.93 20.00 -0.50
C GLN A 6 -6.66 20.80 -0.22
N VAL A 7 -5.94 20.51 0.86
CA VAL A 7 -4.67 21.20 1.16
C VAL A 7 -3.65 21.02 0.03
N ALA A 8 -3.47 19.78 -0.45
CA ALA A 8 -2.54 19.51 -1.55
C ALA A 8 -2.93 20.26 -2.83
N LEU A 9 -4.22 20.24 -3.18
CA LEU A 9 -4.74 20.96 -4.35
C LEU A 9 -4.62 22.48 -4.20
N THR A 10 -4.89 23.02 -3.01
CA THR A 10 -4.77 24.46 -2.75
C THR A 10 -3.33 24.94 -2.94
N ILE A 11 -2.34 24.17 -2.49
CA ILE A 11 -0.93 24.52 -2.68
C ILE A 11 -0.62 24.57 -4.18
N GLY A 12 -0.89 23.49 -4.92
CA GLY A 12 -0.59 23.42 -6.36
C GLY A 12 -1.29 24.52 -7.16
N ASN A 13 -2.57 24.78 -6.88
CA ASN A 13 -3.34 25.80 -7.59
C ASN A 13 -2.82 27.23 -7.35
N GLN A 14 -2.21 27.50 -6.20
CA GLN A 14 -1.65 28.82 -5.90
C GLN A 14 -0.20 28.97 -6.34
N THR A 15 0.61 27.91 -6.25
CA THR A 15 2.03 27.97 -6.62
C THR A 15 2.23 27.91 -8.12
N ASN A 16 1.38 27.20 -8.86
CA ASN A 16 1.58 26.98 -10.30
C ASN A 16 1.47 28.28 -11.12
N PRO A 17 0.48 29.16 -10.89
CA PRO A 17 0.43 30.46 -11.56
C PRO A 17 1.64 31.33 -11.24
N ILE A 18 2.05 31.38 -9.97
CA ILE A 18 3.23 32.14 -9.52
C ILE A 18 4.49 31.64 -10.23
N ALA A 19 4.65 30.33 -10.36
CA ALA A 19 5.78 29.74 -11.07
C ALA A 19 5.74 30.07 -12.58
N LEU A 20 4.57 30.04 -13.21
CA LEU A 20 4.42 30.39 -14.63
C LEU A 20 4.72 31.87 -14.91
N GLU A 21 4.40 32.77 -13.97
CA GLU A 21 4.67 34.21 -14.10
C GLU A 21 6.13 34.58 -13.84
N ASN A 22 6.80 33.89 -12.91
CA ASN A 22 8.16 34.25 -12.46
C ASN A 22 9.28 33.43 -13.12
N MET A 23 8.97 32.33 -13.80
CA MET A 23 10.00 31.53 -14.46
C MET A 23 10.50 32.17 -15.76
N PRO A 24 11.80 32.00 -16.10
CA PRO A 24 12.40 32.55 -17.31
C PRO A 24 11.69 32.16 -18.62
N ALA A 25 11.14 30.95 -18.65
CA ALA A 25 10.26 30.48 -19.71
C ALA A 25 9.20 29.56 -19.10
N GLN A 26 7.97 29.63 -19.60
CA GLN A 26 6.84 28.86 -19.06
C GLN A 26 7.07 27.34 -19.11
N TRP A 27 7.83 26.86 -20.09
CA TRP A 27 8.12 25.43 -20.23
C TRP A 27 8.98 24.86 -19.09
N ASN A 28 9.69 25.71 -18.35
CA ASN A 28 10.53 25.29 -17.24
C ASN A 28 9.71 24.60 -16.14
N LEU A 29 8.49 25.06 -15.88
CA LEU A 29 7.59 24.44 -14.90
C LEU A 29 7.17 23.03 -15.36
N PHE A 30 6.83 22.87 -16.65
CA PHE A 30 6.47 21.57 -17.21
C PHE A 30 7.66 20.60 -17.25
N ALA A 31 8.86 21.09 -17.54
CA ALA A 31 10.08 20.30 -17.46
C ALA A 31 10.38 19.84 -16.03
N PHE A 32 10.23 20.73 -15.05
CA PHE A 32 10.34 20.37 -13.63
C PHE A 32 9.37 19.25 -13.24
N TYR A 33 8.09 19.37 -13.61
CA TYR A 33 7.09 18.33 -13.35
C TYR A 33 7.43 17.00 -14.05
N THR A 34 7.96 17.05 -15.26
CA THR A 34 8.36 15.84 -15.99
C THR A 34 9.51 15.12 -15.29
N VAL A 35 10.52 15.86 -14.82
CA VAL A 35 11.62 15.31 -14.03
C VAL A 35 11.10 14.72 -12.71
N TRP A 36 10.21 15.44 -12.01
CA TRP A 36 9.60 14.96 -10.77
C TRP A 36 8.83 13.64 -10.96
N VAL A 37 7.94 13.57 -11.96
CA VAL A 37 7.20 12.35 -12.29
C VAL A 37 8.14 11.21 -12.70
N THR A 38 9.25 11.52 -13.37
CA THR A 38 10.26 10.49 -13.70
C THR A 38 10.92 9.92 -12.44
N VAL A 39 11.21 10.76 -11.44
CA VAL A 39 11.72 10.29 -10.14
C VAL A 39 10.70 9.42 -9.43
N GLU A 40 9.43 9.84 -9.40
CA GLU A 40 8.33 9.03 -8.83
C GLU A 40 8.18 7.69 -9.56
N LEU A 41 8.29 7.68 -10.90
CA LEU A 41 8.24 6.47 -11.70
C LEU A 41 9.39 5.51 -11.37
N VAL A 42 10.62 6.02 -11.25
CA VAL A 42 11.77 5.22 -10.82
C VAL A 42 11.53 4.64 -9.43
N PHE A 43 11.02 5.45 -8.50
CA PHE A 43 10.71 4.98 -7.15
C PHE A 43 9.64 3.88 -7.16
N VAL A 44 8.52 4.08 -7.84
CA VAL A 44 7.45 3.08 -7.96
C VAL A 44 7.98 1.81 -8.62
N TYR A 45 8.78 1.93 -9.69
CA TYR A 45 9.32 0.77 -10.39
C TYR A 45 10.18 -0.14 -9.50
N PHE A 46 10.97 0.43 -8.58
CA PHE A 46 11.86 -0.37 -7.72
C PHE A 46 11.26 -0.75 -6.37
N PHE A 47 10.40 0.08 -5.78
CA PHE A 47 9.94 -0.11 -4.41
C PHE A 47 8.51 -0.63 -4.30
N TYR A 48 7.66 -0.40 -5.31
CA TYR A 48 6.29 -0.88 -5.28
C TYR A 48 6.22 -2.24 -5.93
N ILE A 49 5.86 -3.25 -5.14
CA ILE A 49 5.52 -4.56 -5.67
C ILE A 49 4.15 -4.51 -6.35
N GLU A 50 3.96 -5.33 -7.38
CA GLU A 50 2.67 -5.45 -8.06
C GLU A 50 1.64 -6.06 -7.09
N THR A 51 0.59 -5.30 -6.75
CA THR A 51 -0.47 -5.72 -5.82
C THR A 51 -1.73 -6.23 -6.53
N LYS A 52 -1.75 -6.31 -7.87
CA LYS A 52 -2.93 -6.76 -8.62
C LYS A 52 -2.95 -8.28 -8.76
N GLY A 53 -3.93 -8.93 -8.15
CA GLY A 53 -4.21 -10.36 -8.33
C GLY A 53 -4.20 -11.18 -7.03
N PRO A 54 -3.17 -11.08 -6.17
CA PRO A 54 -3.11 -11.84 -4.93
C PRO A 54 -4.12 -11.34 -3.89
N THR A 55 -4.58 -12.23 -3.01
CA THR A 55 -5.39 -11.81 -1.85
C THR A 55 -4.52 -11.00 -0.87
N LEU A 56 -5.13 -10.16 -0.02
CA LEU A 56 -4.39 -9.32 0.95
C LEU A 56 -3.43 -10.15 1.85
N GLU A 57 -3.74 -11.43 2.03
CA GLU A 57 -2.98 -12.39 2.85
C GLU A 57 -1.77 -12.99 2.11
N GLU A 58 -1.82 -13.10 0.78
CA GLU A 58 -0.66 -13.48 -0.03
C GLU A 58 0.34 -12.32 -0.14
N ILE A 59 -0.17 -11.08 -0.17
CA ILE A 59 0.67 -9.87 -0.16
C ILE A 59 1.42 -9.74 1.17
N SER A 60 0.80 -10.04 2.31
CA SER A 60 1.48 -10.00 3.61
C SER A 60 2.57 -11.08 3.73
N ARG A 61 2.35 -12.29 3.20
CA ARG A 61 3.43 -13.31 3.10
C ARG A 61 4.61 -12.86 2.23
N ILE A 62 4.35 -12.15 1.14
CA ILE A 62 5.40 -11.60 0.26
C ILE A 62 6.19 -10.47 0.96
N PHE A 63 5.54 -9.67 1.81
CA PHE A 63 6.17 -8.56 2.52
C PHE A 63 6.89 -8.99 3.82
N ASP A 64 6.34 -9.93 4.60
CA ASP A 64 6.87 -10.34 5.91
C ASP A 64 7.75 -11.62 5.86
N GLY A 65 7.80 -12.34 4.74
CA GLY A 65 8.56 -13.58 4.59
C GLY A 65 7.93 -14.80 5.29
N ASP A 66 8.63 -15.94 5.35
CA ASP A 66 8.13 -17.20 5.95
C ASP A 66 7.77 -17.10 7.45
N ASP A 67 8.16 -16.00 8.12
CA ASP A 67 7.83 -15.68 9.51
C ASP A 67 6.53 -14.87 9.67
N ALA A 68 5.77 -14.66 8.58
CA ALA A 68 4.46 -14.02 8.65
C ALA A 68 3.51 -14.89 9.50
N ILE A 69 3.14 -14.40 10.69
CA ILE A 69 2.08 -14.99 11.53
C ILE A 69 0.73 -14.74 10.82
N VAL A 70 0.44 -15.57 9.83
CA VAL A 70 -0.88 -15.67 9.23
C VAL A 70 -1.70 -16.67 10.02
N ALA A 71 -2.93 -16.29 10.37
CA ALA A 71 -3.89 -17.22 10.94
C ALA A 71 -4.12 -18.34 9.91
N GLN A 72 -3.79 -19.59 10.25
CA GLN A 72 -4.07 -20.73 9.38
C GLN A 72 -5.58 -20.95 9.35
N VAL A 73 -6.28 -20.28 8.44
CA VAL A 73 -7.66 -20.61 8.09
C VAL A 73 -7.58 -21.59 6.93
N ASP A 74 -7.76 -22.87 7.25
CA ASP A 74 -7.84 -23.93 6.25
C ASP A 74 -9.09 -23.68 5.40
N TYR A 75 -8.90 -23.31 4.13
CA TYR A 75 -10.00 -23.02 3.22
C TYR A 75 -10.59 -24.36 2.75
N VAL A 76 -11.48 -24.93 3.56
CA VAL A 76 -12.33 -26.03 3.11
C VAL A 76 -13.43 -25.44 2.23
N ASP A 77 -13.28 -25.58 0.91
CA ASP A 77 -14.34 -25.29 -0.06
C ASP A 77 -15.55 -26.20 0.20
N ASN A 78 -16.42 -25.76 1.11
CA ASN A 78 -17.76 -26.31 1.28
C ASN A 78 -18.76 -25.28 0.76
N GLU A 79 -19.23 -25.49 -0.46
CA GLU A 79 -20.18 -24.65 -1.20
C GLU A 79 -21.53 -24.40 -0.49
N LYS A 80 -21.76 -24.86 0.75
CA LYS A 80 -23.05 -24.67 1.45
C LYS A 80 -22.89 -24.59 2.97
N ASN A 81 -22.70 -23.36 3.48
CA ASN A 81 -23.42 -22.78 4.62
C ASN A 81 -22.56 -21.74 5.35
N ASN A 82 -23.20 -20.59 5.59
CA ASN A 82 -22.64 -19.40 6.19
C ASN A 82 -22.56 -19.54 7.71
N GLN A 83 -21.56 -20.25 8.26
CA GLN A 83 -21.15 -20.16 9.68
C GLN A 83 -19.64 -20.42 9.80
N ILE A 84 -18.88 -19.42 10.25
CA ILE A 84 -17.46 -19.52 10.58
C ILE A 84 -17.36 -20.00 12.03
N GLU A 85 -16.91 -21.24 12.24
CA GLU A 85 -16.60 -21.77 13.56
C GLU A 85 -15.11 -21.57 13.82
N THR A 86 -14.78 -20.63 14.71
CA THR A 86 -13.40 -20.31 15.08
C THR A 86 -12.92 -21.28 16.15
N GLU A 87 -12.14 -22.29 15.79
CA GLU A 87 -11.44 -23.12 16.77
C GLU A 87 -10.12 -22.44 17.16
N ILE A 88 -10.06 -21.91 18.38
CA ILE A 88 -8.86 -21.29 18.94
C ILE A 88 -7.97 -22.43 19.47
N THR A 89 -6.93 -22.81 18.72
CA THR A 89 -5.92 -23.73 19.26
C THR A 89 -5.02 -22.96 20.25
N GLU A 90 -5.33 -23.07 21.53
CA GLU A 90 -4.51 -22.55 22.63
C GLU A 90 -3.27 -23.45 22.77
N ASN A 91 -2.11 -22.98 22.29
CA ASN A 91 -0.83 -23.66 22.50
C ASN A 91 -0.32 -23.35 23.93
N ASP A 92 -0.84 -24.06 24.93
CA ASP A 92 -0.33 -24.01 26.32
C ASP A 92 1.02 -24.73 26.41
N GLY A 93 2.09 -23.95 26.34
CA GLY A 93 3.49 -24.38 26.45
C GLY A 93 3.94 -24.85 27.84
N ARG A 94 3.07 -25.36 28.72
CA ARG A 94 3.48 -25.88 30.03
C ARG A 94 3.74 -27.39 29.98
N LYS A 95 4.99 -27.75 29.68
CA LYS A 95 5.56 -29.08 29.92
C LYS A 95 5.30 -29.50 31.37
N GLU A 96 4.46 -30.51 31.56
CA GLU A 96 4.29 -31.24 32.82
C GLU A 96 5.63 -31.89 33.19
N LYS A 97 6.24 -31.42 34.27
CA LYS A 97 7.39 -32.08 34.90
C LYS A 97 6.87 -33.23 35.76
N VAL A 98 7.13 -34.46 35.33
CA VAL A 98 7.18 -35.64 36.19
C VAL A 98 8.64 -35.89 36.56
#